data_AF-A0A967K2E4-F1
#
_entry.id   AF-A0A967K2E4-F1
#
_cell.length_a   1.000
_cell.length_b   1.000
_cell.length_c   1.000
_cell.angle_alpha   90.00
_cell.angle_beta   90.00
_cell.angle_gamma   90.00
#
_symmetry.space_group_name_H-M   'P 1'
#
loop_
_entity.id
_entity.type
_entity.pdbx_description
1 polymer ?
#
loop_
_entity_poly.entity_id
_entity_poly.type
_entity_poly.pdbx_seq_one_letter_code
_entity_poly.pdbx_strand_id
1 'polypeptide(L)' 'IIHTDGSIKWIWLRSQPIYEDSTVIGRVGVAVDITERKVLRQAQKQESLGVLAGGVAHDFNNLLVAMLGQTSLA' A
#
# COMPACT_ATOMS: atom_id res chain seq x y z
N ILE A 1 -10.19 3.70 -13.04
CA ILE A 1 -10.88 4.46 -14.12
C ILE A 1 -9.83 5.31 -14.82
N ILE A 2 -9.87 5.40 -16.15
CA ILE A 2 -9.01 6.32 -16.89
C ILE A 2 -9.73 7.66 -16.91
N HIS A 3 -9.12 8.69 -16.32
CA HIS A 3 -9.64 10.04 -16.33
C HIS A 3 -9.44 10.68 -17.72
N THR A 4 -10.15 11.76 -18.03
CA THR A 4 -10.11 12.39 -19.37
C THR A 4 -8.73 12.92 -19.75
N ASP A 5 -7.87 13.19 -18.76
CA ASP A 5 -6.47 13.55 -18.94
C ASP A 5 -5.52 12.34 -19.15
N GLY A 6 -6.04 11.12 -19.22
CA GLY A 6 -5.28 9.89 -19.38
C GLY A 6 -4.71 9.30 -18.08
N SER A 7 -4.86 9.98 -16.94
CA SER A 7 -4.39 9.45 -15.64
C SER A 7 -5.27 8.30 -15.16
N ILE A 8 -4.65 7.35 -14.47
CA ILE A 8 -5.38 6.24 -13.83
C ILE A 8 -5.78 6.68 -12.43
N LYS A 9 -7.10 6.70 -12.18
CA LYS A 9 -7.69 6.96 -10.88
C LYS A 9 -8.19 5.68 -10.23
N TRP A 10 -7.79 5.45 -8.99
CA TRP A 10 -8.38 4.44 -8.13
C TRP A 10 -9.68 4.98 -7.55
N ILE A 11 -10.79 4.38 -7.93
CA ILE A 11 -12.10 4.80 -7.45
C ILE A 11 -12.64 3.74 -6.51
N TRP A 12 -13.02 4.16 -5.31
CA TRP A 12 -13.89 3.37 -4.47
C TRP A 12 -15.33 3.69 -4.85
N LEU A 13 -16.04 2.67 -5.34
CA LEU A 13 -17.42 2.80 -5.81
C LEU A 13 -18.33 2.01 -4.87
N ARG A 14 -19.37 2.67 -4.36
CA ARG A 14 -20.50 2.00 -3.73
C ARG A 14 -21.77 2.43 -4.44
N SER A 15 -22.55 1.49 -4.91
CA SER A 15 -23.85 1.75 -5.50
C SER A 15 -24.90 0.83 -4.89
N GLN A 16 -26.13 1.33 -4.84
CA GLN A 16 -27.32 0.62 -4.42
C GLN A 16 -28.38 0.79 -5.51
N PRO A 17 -29.10 -0.28 -5.90
CA PRO A 17 -30.25 -0.16 -6.77
C PRO A 17 -31.39 0.59 -6.07
N ILE A 18 -32.17 1.33 -6.84
CA ILE A 18 -33.43 1.94 -6.41
C ILE A 18 -34.55 1.06 -6.96
N TYR A 19 -35.46 0.66 -6.08
CA TYR A 19 -36.61 -0.18 -6.43
C TYR A 19 -37.92 0.61 -6.38
N GLU A 20 -38.81 0.29 -7.30
CA GLU A 20 -40.23 0.63 -7.26
C GLU A 20 -41.01 -0.65 -7.60
N ASP A 21 -41.94 -1.06 -6.73
CA ASP A 21 -42.72 -2.30 -6.86
C ASP A 21 -41.88 -3.55 -7.23
N SER A 22 -40.80 -3.77 -6.49
CA SER A 22 -39.82 -4.86 -6.71
C SER A 22 -39.08 -4.81 -8.06
N THR A 23 -39.28 -3.76 -8.84
CA THR A 23 -38.60 -3.51 -10.11
C THR A 23 -37.45 -2.53 -9.88
N VAL A 24 -36.26 -2.84 -10.40
CA VAL A 24 -35.12 -1.91 -10.36
C VAL A 24 -35.38 -0.79 -11.35
N ILE A 25 -35.59 0.43 -10.84
CA ILE A 25 -35.82 1.62 -11.67
C ILE A 25 -34.58 2.51 -11.80
N GLY A 26 -33.53 2.23 -11.03
CA GLY A 26 -32.30 2.99 -11.10
C GLY A 26 -31.22 2.51 -10.17
N ARG A 27 -30.17 3.32 -10.07
CA ARG A 27 -29.06 3.12 -9.15
C ARG A 27 -28.61 4.47 -8.60
N VAL A 28 -28.43 4.53 -7.29
CA VAL A 28 -27.72 5.63 -6.65
C VAL A 28 -26.36 5.11 -6.21
N GLY A 29 -25.32 5.90 -6.41
CA GLY A 29 -23.98 5.49 -6.01
C GLY A 29 -23.08 6.67 -5.76
N VAL A 30 -22.06 6.41 -4.95
CA VAL A 30 -20.99 7.35 -4.65
C VAL A 30 -19.71 6.78 -5.19
N ALA A 31 -19.02 7.59 -5.99
CA ALA A 31 -17.67 7.34 -6.47
C ALA A 31 -16.72 8.29 -5.75
N VAL A 32 -15.71 7.74 -5.07
CA VAL A 32 -14.68 8.53 -4.38
C VAL A 32 -13.33 8.20 -5.00
N ASP A 33 -12.60 9.23 -5.44
CA ASP A 33 -11.20 9.07 -5.81
C ASP A 33 -10.35 8.79 -4.56
N ILE A 34 -9.69 7.64 -4.55
CA ILE A 34 -8.82 7.17 -3.47
C ILE A 34 -7.37 7.03 -3.91
N THR A 35 -7.00 7.63 -5.04
CA THR A 35 -5.66 7.53 -5.63
C THR A 35 -4.59 8.04 -4.65
N GLU A 36 -4.78 9.25 -4.09
CA GLU A 36 -3.84 9.83 -3.13
C GLU A 36 -3.70 8.96 -1.87
N ARG A 37 -4.82 8.46 -1.33
CA ARG A 37 -4.81 7.58 -0.15
C ARG A 37 -4.05 6.27 -0.42
N LYS A 38 -4.12 5.74 -1.63
CA LYS A 38 -3.37 4.54 -2.04
C LYS A 38 -1.88 4.83 -2.15
N VAL A 39 -1.50 5.95 -2.77
CA VAL A 39 -0.10 6.38 -2.89
C VAL A 39 0.52 6.59 -1.51
N LEU A 40 -0.16 7.30 -0.61
CA LEU A 40 0.34 7.56 0.75
C LEU A 40 0.54 6.26 1.53
N ARG A 41 -0.43 5.34 1.49
CA ARG A 41 -0.29 4.03 2.16
C ARG A 41 0.87 3.22 1.60
N GLN A 42 1.09 3.27 0.29
CA GLN A 42 2.21 2.58 -0.32
C GLN A 42 3.54 3.19 0.11
N ALA A 43 3.65 4.52 0.18
CA ALA A 43 4.84 5.20 0.68
C ALA A 43 5.13 4.82 2.15
N GLN A 44 4.12 4.84 3.02
CA GLN A 44 4.27 4.43 4.42
C GLN A 44 4.70 2.96 4.58
N LYS A 45 4.17 2.07 3.73
CA LYS A 45 4.59 0.67 3.70
C LYS A 45 6.06 0.53 3.30
N GLN A 46 6.51 1.29 2.29
CA GLN A 46 7.90 1.28 1.84
C GLN A 46 8.85 1.83 2.91
N GLU A 47 8.47 2.92 3.58
CA GLU A 47 9.22 3.47 4.70
C GLU A 47 9.38 2.45 5.83
N SER A 48 8.29 1.80 6.22
CA SER A 48 8.31 0.75 7.26
C SER A 48 9.22 -0.42 6.88
N LEU A 49 9.20 -0.84 5.60
CA LEU A 49 10.11 -1.88 5.09
C LEU A 49 11.57 -1.43 5.11
N GLY A 50 11.85 -0.17 4.78
CA GLY A 50 13.20 0.40 4.84
C GLY A 50 13.77 0.40 6.27
N VAL A 51 12.96 0.78 7.26
CA VAL A 51 13.35 0.73 8.68
C VAL A 51 13.66 -0.71 9.11
N LEU A 52 12.79 -1.66 8.76
CA LEU A 52 13.01 -3.07 9.07
C LEU A 52 14.27 -3.61 8.39
N ALA A 53 14.48 -3.31 7.11
CA ALA A 53 15.67 -3.72 6.36
C ALA A 53 16.96 -3.13 6.98
N GLY A 54 16.93 -1.88 7.42
CA GLY A 54 18.04 -1.24 8.13
C GLY A 54 18.40 -1.94 9.44
N GLY A 55 17.39 -2.32 10.23
CA GLY A 55 17.57 -3.11 11.45
C GLY A 55 18.18 -4.49 11.17
N VAL A 56 17.64 -5.22 10.19
CA VAL A 56 18.17 -6.54 9.79
C VAL A 56 19.60 -6.42 9.27
N ALA A 57 19.90 -5.42 8.46
CA ALA A 57 21.26 -5.18 7.94
C ALA A 57 22.24 -4.85 9.07
N HIS A 58 21.82 -4.03 10.03
CA HIS A 58 22.60 -3.72 11.22
C HIS A 58 22.91 -4.99 12.04
N ASP A 59 21.90 -5.81 12.33
CA ASP A 59 22.09 -7.04 13.11
C ASP A 59 22.98 -8.05 12.37
N PHE A 60 22.82 -8.16 11.06
CA PHE A 60 23.69 -8.99 10.22
C PHE A 60 25.15 -8.51 10.29
N ASN A 61 25.38 -7.19 10.17
CA ASN A 61 26.72 -6.62 10.31
C ASN A 61 27.31 -6.87 11.69
N ASN A 62 26.51 -6.81 12.75
CA ASN A 62 26.96 -7.13 14.10
C ASN A 62 27.40 -8.59 14.25
N LEU A 63 26.62 -9.53 13.69
CA LEU A 63 26.98 -10.94 13.68
C LEU A 63 28.26 -11.21 12.87
N LEU A 64 28.41 -10.56 11.71
CA LEU A 64 29.62 -10.67 10.90
C LEU A 64 30.86 -10.19 11.66
N VAL A 65 30.78 -9.05 12.34
CA VAL A 65 31.88 -8.53 13.15
C VAL A 65 32.28 -9.51 14.25
N ALA A 66 31.30 -10.12 14.93
CA ALA A 66 31.57 -11.13 15.96
C ALA A 66 32.26 -12.38 15.39
N MET A 67 31.81 -12.89 14.24
CA MET A 67 32.44 -14.04 13.57
C MET A 67 33.87 -13.72 13.15
N LEU A 68 34.09 -12.56 12.52
CA LEU A 68 35.42 -12.12 12.11
C LEU A 68 36.36 -11.95 13.30
N GLY A 69 35.86 -11.40 14.41
CA GLY A 69 36.60 -11.28 15.67
C GLY A 69 37.09 -12.64 16.20
N GLN A 70 36.25 -13.68 16.15
CA GLN A 70 36.64 -15.04 16.54
C GLN A 70 37.72 -15.62 15.62
N THR A 71 37.62 -15.40 14.30
CA THR A 71 38.65 -15.88 13.36
C THR A 71 39.99 -15.16 13.47
N SER A 72 40.02 -13.93 14.00
CA SER A 72 41.26 -13.19 14.23
C SER A 72 41.97 -13.55 15.54
N LEU A 73 41.30 -14.26 16.45
CA LEU A 73 41.82 -14.67 17.77
C LEU A 73 42.25 -16.14 17.81
N ALA A 74 41.99 -16.91 16.74
CA ALA A 74 42.42 -18.30 16.54
C ALA A 74 43.69 -18.34 15.68
#